data_AF-A0A7W1J132-F1
#
_entry.id   AF-A0A7W1J132-F1
#
_cell.length_a   1.000
_cell.length_b   1.000
_cell.length_c   1.000
_cell.angle_alpha   90.00
_cell.angle_beta   90.00
_cell.angle_gamma   90.00
#
_symmetry.space_group_name_H-M   'P 1'
#
loop_
_entity.id
_entity.type
_entity.pdbx_description
1 polymer ?
#
loop_
_entity_poly.entity_id
_entity_poly.type
_entity_poly.pdbx_seq_one_letter_code
_entity_poly.pdbx_strand_id
1 'polypeptide(L)'
;MNALIEQWGARNVGIAMLVLALLVLIAAVTIGWEAVKRGLGIMAIDRAQAAGLIDDRLATVANGREAASWLPAEPAAGILAIDLSDPAAKDQLARLELRVPAKQRPTIAAINALHQVHHGGTPAGSLSSGDQAVINHLVKLKQGEKPKELSLPDADPPQVALLTYAAQARFRAAWIQGDRETIRVTAGELRLLMPKHPDVPGVEVVLLALSPSVSNEVLRSQINVLPRGARRDLLLYKVMELAPERAAIIKPLLPATGAGK
;
A
#
# COMPACT_ATOMS: atom_id res chain seq x y z
N MET A 1 -32.68 -66.12 25.29
CA MET A 1 -31.34 -65.48 25.28
C MET A 1 -31.07 -64.68 24.00
N ASN A 2 -31.43 -65.19 22.81
CA ASN A 2 -31.16 -64.48 21.54
C ASN A 2 -31.91 -63.14 21.35
N ALA A 3 -33.17 -63.03 21.78
CA ALA A 3 -33.95 -61.78 21.64
C ALA A 3 -33.42 -60.61 22.50
N LEU A 4 -32.80 -60.90 23.65
CA LEU A 4 -32.16 -59.88 24.48
C LEU A 4 -30.86 -59.39 23.84
N ILE A 5 -30.06 -60.28 23.22
CA ILE A 5 -28.80 -59.88 22.56
C ILE A 5 -29.08 -59.00 21.33
N GLU A 6 -30.14 -59.29 20.55
CA GLU A 6 -30.56 -58.45 19.42
C GLU A 6 -31.08 -57.07 19.83
N GLN A 7 -31.85 -56.99 20.93
CA GLN A 7 -32.38 -55.73 21.45
C GLN A 7 -31.28 -54.81 21.99
N TRP A 8 -30.24 -55.37 22.59
CA TRP A 8 -29.05 -54.63 23.02
C TRP A 8 -28.18 -54.18 21.83
N GLY A 9 -28.06 -55.01 20.79
CA GLY A 9 -27.38 -54.63 19.54
C GLY A 9 -28.06 -53.47 18.82
N ALA A 10 -29.38 -53.52 18.64
CA ALA A 10 -30.16 -52.46 17.98
C ALA A 10 -30.10 -51.11 18.74
N ARG A 11 -30.12 -51.15 20.07
CA ARG A 11 -29.99 -49.95 20.92
C ARG A 11 -28.60 -49.31 20.79
N ASN A 12 -27.54 -50.12 20.77
CA ASN A 12 -26.18 -49.62 20.59
C ASN A 12 -25.96 -49.02 19.18
N VAL A 13 -26.55 -49.60 18.14
CA VAL A 13 -26.54 -49.05 16.77
C VAL A 13 -27.29 -47.71 16.72
N GLY A 14 -28.47 -47.62 17.35
CA GLY A 14 -29.23 -46.36 17.42
C GLY A 14 -28.48 -45.25 18.14
N ILE A 15 -27.82 -45.56 19.26
CA ILE A 15 -26.96 -44.61 19.98
C ILE A 15 -25.77 -44.18 19.11
N ALA A 16 -25.11 -45.11 18.43
CA ALA A 16 -23.98 -44.81 17.55
C ALA A 16 -24.38 -43.88 16.37
N MET A 17 -25.56 -44.11 15.76
CA MET A 17 -26.07 -43.24 14.70
C MET A 17 -26.42 -41.83 15.21
N LEU A 18 -26.99 -41.70 16.40
CA LEU A 18 -27.26 -40.40 17.02
C LEU A 18 -25.96 -39.63 17.30
N VAL A 19 -24.94 -40.31 17.81
CA VAL A 19 -23.61 -39.70 18.04
C VAL A 19 -23.00 -39.24 16.72
N LEU A 20 -23.07 -40.06 15.66
CA LEU A 20 -22.56 -39.69 14.34
C LEU A 20 -23.31 -38.49 13.76
N ALA A 21 -24.64 -38.48 13.84
CA ALA A 21 -25.47 -37.36 13.38
C ALA A 21 -25.15 -36.07 14.14
N LEU A 22 -24.94 -36.14 15.45
CA LEU A 22 -24.53 -35.01 16.28
C LEU A 22 -23.14 -34.49 15.87
N LEU A 23 -22.18 -35.37 15.63
CA LEU A 23 -20.84 -34.98 15.16
C LEU A 23 -20.89 -34.29 13.79
N VAL A 24 -21.70 -34.80 12.86
CA VAL A 24 -21.91 -34.17 11.54
C VAL A 24 -22.57 -32.80 11.68
N LEU A 25 -23.57 -32.67 12.56
CA LEU A 25 -24.22 -31.38 12.82
C LEU A 25 -23.24 -30.36 13.42
N ILE A 26 -22.42 -30.77 14.39
CA ILE A 26 -21.37 -29.92 14.97
C ILE A 26 -20.39 -29.48 13.88
N ALA A 27 -19.92 -30.40 13.04
CA ALA A 27 -19.02 -30.08 11.94
C ALA A 27 -19.66 -29.06 10.96
N ALA A 28 -20.91 -29.28 10.55
CA ALA A 28 -21.63 -28.38 9.66
C ALA A 28 -21.79 -26.97 10.27
N VAL A 29 -22.14 -26.89 11.56
CA VAL A 29 -22.25 -25.61 12.28
C VAL A 29 -20.88 -24.90 12.37
N THR A 30 -19.80 -25.63 12.66
CA THR A 30 -18.46 -25.04 12.72
C THR A 30 -18.01 -24.47 11.38
N ILE A 31 -18.22 -25.21 10.28
CA ILE A 31 -17.86 -24.77 8.93
C ILE A 31 -18.73 -23.56 8.51
N GLY A 32 -20.04 -23.63 8.75
CA GLY A 32 -20.96 -22.52 8.46
C GLY A 32 -20.59 -21.25 9.23
N TRP A 33 -20.21 -21.39 10.49
CA TRP A 33 -19.79 -20.27 11.32
C TRP A 33 -18.45 -19.66 10.85
N GLU A 34 -17.49 -20.47 10.45
CA GLU A 34 -16.23 -19.97 9.86
C GLU A 34 -16.47 -19.19 8.56
N ALA A 35 -17.40 -19.65 7.71
CA ALA A 35 -17.77 -18.94 6.49
C ALA A 35 -18.39 -17.57 6.78
N VAL A 36 -19.30 -17.49 7.76
CA VAL A 36 -19.91 -16.22 8.20
C VAL A 36 -18.84 -15.27 8.73
N LYS A 37 -17.94 -15.75 9.60
CA LYS A 37 -16.82 -14.94 10.13
C LYS A 37 -15.95 -14.38 9.01
N ARG A 38 -15.59 -15.21 8.03
CA ARG A 38 -14.81 -14.76 6.86
C ARG A 38 -15.55 -13.72 6.04
N GLY A 39 -16.84 -13.92 5.78
CA GLY A 39 -17.67 -12.95 5.06
C GLY A 39 -17.72 -11.59 5.77
N LEU A 40 -17.99 -11.57 7.08
CA LEU A 40 -18.00 -10.34 7.87
C LEU A 40 -16.63 -9.65 7.91
N GLY A 41 -15.56 -10.43 8.07
CA GLY A 41 -14.20 -9.92 8.06
C GLY A 41 -13.79 -9.28 6.74
N ILE A 42 -14.11 -9.92 5.60
CA ILE A 42 -13.81 -9.37 4.26
C ILE A 42 -14.58 -8.05 4.04
N MET A 43 -15.87 -8.01 4.38
CA MET A 43 -16.64 -6.76 4.27
C MET A 43 -16.06 -5.62 5.12
N ALA A 44 -15.53 -5.92 6.30
CA ALA A 44 -14.87 -4.93 7.14
C ALA A 44 -13.53 -4.46 6.54
N ILE A 45 -12.77 -5.35 5.89
CA ILE A 45 -11.56 -4.99 5.12
C ILE A 45 -11.94 -4.04 3.97
N ASP A 46 -12.98 -4.36 3.20
CA ASP A 46 -13.43 -3.53 2.08
C ASP A 46 -13.84 -2.13 2.55
N ARG A 47 -14.57 -2.05 3.68
CA ARG A 47 -14.91 -0.78 4.32
C ARG A 47 -13.68 0.00 4.77
N ALA A 48 -12.69 -0.66 5.36
CA ALA A 48 -11.43 -0.03 5.75
C ALA A 48 -10.66 0.52 4.55
N GLN A 49 -10.58 -0.26 3.45
CA GLN A 49 -9.93 0.19 2.22
C GLN A 49 -10.67 1.35 1.57
N ALA A 50 -12.00 1.31 1.51
CA ALA A 50 -12.82 2.40 0.99
C ALA A 50 -12.65 3.69 1.81
N ALA A 51 -12.59 3.59 3.15
CA ALA A 51 -12.27 4.71 4.02
C ALA A 51 -10.86 5.27 3.75
N GLY A 52 -9.88 4.39 3.52
CA GLY A 52 -8.52 4.78 3.16
C GLY A 52 -8.44 5.53 1.83
N LEU A 53 -9.29 5.18 0.85
CA LEU A 53 -9.35 5.85 -0.46
C LEU A 53 -9.90 7.29 -0.38
N ILE A 54 -10.64 7.62 0.67
CA ILE A 54 -11.17 8.97 0.93
C ILE A 54 -10.39 9.68 2.05
N ASP A 55 -9.20 9.20 2.39
CA ASP A 55 -8.33 9.71 3.46
C ASP A 55 -8.98 9.76 4.86
N ASP A 56 -10.04 8.97 5.11
CA ASP A 56 -10.62 8.82 6.45
C ASP A 56 -9.85 7.78 7.27
N ARG A 57 -8.78 8.27 7.89
CA ARG A 57 -7.90 7.46 8.74
C ARG A 57 -8.63 6.80 9.92
N LEU A 58 -9.50 7.54 10.61
CA LEU A 58 -10.16 7.03 11.81
C LEU A 58 -11.12 5.90 11.45
N ALA A 59 -11.88 6.06 10.36
CA ALA A 59 -12.73 4.99 9.85
C ALA A 59 -11.91 3.81 9.33
N THR A 60 -10.76 4.04 8.69
CA THR A 60 -9.85 2.96 8.26
C THR A 60 -9.42 2.09 9.43
N VAL A 61 -8.93 2.71 10.51
CA VAL A 61 -8.48 1.99 11.72
C VAL A 61 -9.63 1.31 12.44
N ALA A 62 -10.79 1.97 12.56
CA ALA A 62 -11.97 1.39 13.21
C ALA A 62 -12.47 0.15 12.47
N ASN A 63 -12.66 0.24 11.15
CA ASN A 63 -13.06 -0.90 10.32
C ASN A 63 -11.97 -1.98 10.26
N GLY A 64 -10.69 -1.59 10.30
CA GLY A 64 -9.57 -2.53 10.42
C GLY A 64 -9.59 -3.31 11.73
N ARG A 65 -9.89 -2.66 12.86
CA ARG A 65 -10.07 -3.35 14.16
C ARG A 65 -11.27 -4.28 14.15
N GLU A 66 -12.37 -3.89 13.51
CA GLU A 66 -13.52 -4.78 13.29
C GLU A 66 -13.10 -6.02 12.48
N ALA A 67 -12.41 -5.83 11.35
CA ALA A 67 -11.87 -6.92 10.54
C ALA A 67 -10.95 -7.85 11.34
N ALA A 68 -10.03 -7.30 12.13
CA ALA A 68 -9.08 -8.07 12.93
C ALA A 68 -9.77 -8.88 14.04
N SER A 69 -10.93 -8.44 14.52
CA SER A 69 -11.75 -9.19 15.48
C SER A 69 -12.38 -10.44 14.85
N TRP A 70 -12.77 -10.35 13.56
CA TRP A 70 -13.32 -11.46 12.79
C TRP A 70 -12.23 -12.39 12.23
N LEU A 71 -11.08 -11.82 11.85
CA LEU A 71 -9.97 -12.49 11.17
C LEU A 71 -8.62 -12.26 11.90
N PRO A 72 -8.46 -12.75 13.14
CA PRO A 72 -7.28 -12.46 13.97
C PRO A 72 -5.98 -13.13 13.50
N ALA A 73 -6.07 -14.05 12.54
CA ALA A 73 -4.93 -14.72 11.90
C ALA A 73 -4.56 -14.09 10.55
N GLU A 74 -5.41 -13.22 9.99
CA GLU A 74 -5.15 -12.60 8.69
C GLU A 74 -4.32 -11.32 8.86
N PRO A 75 -3.12 -11.24 8.24
CA PRO A 75 -2.25 -10.07 8.37
C PRO A 75 -2.90 -8.80 7.81
N ALA A 76 -3.68 -8.92 6.73
CA ALA A 76 -4.29 -7.77 6.06
C ALA A 76 -5.25 -7.03 7.01
N ALA A 77 -6.05 -7.78 7.78
CA ALA A 77 -6.91 -7.23 8.82
C ALA A 77 -6.09 -6.61 9.96
N GLY A 78 -5.03 -7.32 10.40
CA GLY A 78 -4.14 -6.84 11.44
C GLY A 78 -3.42 -5.53 11.11
N ILE A 79 -2.92 -5.38 9.87
CA ILE A 79 -2.22 -4.15 9.42
C ILE A 79 -3.19 -2.97 9.39
N LEU A 80 -4.41 -3.15 8.86
CA LEU A 80 -5.41 -2.08 8.77
C LEU A 80 -5.89 -1.60 10.14
N ALA A 81 -5.81 -2.44 11.16
CA ALA A 81 -6.14 -2.09 12.54
C ALA A 81 -5.07 -1.24 13.26
N ILE A 82 -3.87 -1.14 12.68
CA ILE A 82 -2.72 -0.44 13.27
C ILE A 82 -2.62 0.97 12.68
N ASP A 83 -2.64 1.96 13.56
CA ASP A 83 -2.39 3.33 13.17
C ASP A 83 -0.89 3.59 13.00
N LEU A 84 -0.39 3.63 11.76
CA LEU A 84 1.04 3.83 11.48
C LEU A 84 1.59 5.24 11.79
N SER A 85 0.75 6.22 12.17
CA SER A 85 1.23 7.51 12.68
C SER A 85 1.56 7.47 14.16
N ASP A 86 1.00 6.52 14.90
CA ASP A 86 1.28 6.38 16.32
C ASP A 86 2.69 5.78 16.49
N PRO A 87 3.62 6.44 17.21
CA PRO A 87 4.93 5.86 17.51
C PRO A 87 4.86 4.50 18.24
N ALA A 88 3.74 4.20 18.92
CA ALA A 88 3.50 2.91 19.56
C ALA A 88 3.14 1.78 18.57
N ALA A 89 2.91 2.09 17.28
CA ALA A 89 2.60 1.10 16.26
C ALA A 89 3.72 0.06 16.06
N LYS A 90 4.98 0.43 16.31
CA LYS A 90 6.12 -0.50 16.25
C LYS A 90 5.90 -1.76 17.11
N ASP A 91 5.32 -1.62 18.30
CA ASP A 91 5.10 -2.73 19.24
C ASP A 91 3.90 -3.58 18.82
N GLN A 92 2.93 -2.97 18.12
CA GLN A 92 1.80 -3.67 17.53
C GLN A 92 2.26 -4.49 16.31
N LEU A 93 3.10 -3.91 15.46
CA LEU A 93 3.68 -4.58 14.30
C LEU A 93 4.61 -5.74 14.70
N ALA A 94 5.46 -5.56 15.71
CA ALA A 94 6.31 -6.63 16.23
C ALA A 94 5.49 -7.81 16.76
N ARG A 95 4.38 -7.54 17.47
CA ARG A 95 3.46 -8.60 17.93
C ARG A 95 2.72 -9.27 16.77
N LEU A 96 2.36 -8.52 15.73
CA LEU A 96 1.72 -9.07 14.53
C LEU A 96 2.68 -10.00 13.77
N GLU A 97 3.95 -9.61 13.62
CA GLU A 97 4.98 -10.39 12.94
C GLU A 97 5.14 -11.80 13.55
N LEU A 98 5.09 -11.92 14.88
CA LEU A 98 5.20 -13.21 15.58
C LEU A 98 4.00 -14.13 15.32
N ARG A 99 2.83 -13.55 15.04
CA ARG A 99 1.56 -14.28 14.89
C ARG A 99 1.26 -14.71 13.46
N VAL A 100 1.79 -14.01 12.47
CA VAL A 100 1.52 -14.30 11.06
C VAL A 100 2.35 -15.48 10.54
N PRO A 101 1.84 -16.23 9.54
CA PRO A 101 2.58 -17.27 8.84
C PRO A 101 3.97 -16.80 8.37
N ALA A 102 4.96 -17.70 8.40
CA ALA A 102 6.34 -17.39 8.04
C ALA A 102 6.50 -16.70 6.67
N LYS A 103 5.66 -17.07 5.69
CA LYS A 103 5.67 -16.46 4.35
C LYS A 103 5.28 -14.98 4.32
N GLN A 104 4.55 -14.49 5.32
CA GLN A 104 4.04 -13.12 5.40
C GLN A 104 4.85 -12.24 6.36
N ARG A 105 5.69 -12.83 7.21
CA ARG A 105 6.57 -12.09 8.14
C ARG A 105 7.44 -11.04 7.46
N PRO A 106 8.08 -11.32 6.30
CA PRO A 106 8.91 -10.31 5.62
C PRO A 106 8.15 -9.03 5.28
N THR A 107 6.88 -9.14 4.88
CA THR A 107 6.02 -7.98 4.59
C THR A 107 5.75 -7.15 5.83
N ILE A 108 5.47 -7.79 6.98
CA ILE A 108 5.27 -7.08 8.25
C ILE A 108 6.57 -6.42 8.72
N ALA A 109 7.71 -7.12 8.59
CA ALA A 109 9.02 -6.60 8.92
C ALA A 109 9.37 -5.37 8.05
N ALA A 110 9.09 -5.41 6.75
CA ALA A 110 9.24 -4.29 5.82
C ALA A 110 8.38 -3.07 6.22
N ILE A 111 7.11 -3.30 6.59
CA ILE A 111 6.21 -2.23 7.07
C ILE A 111 6.75 -1.63 8.38
N ASN A 112 7.20 -2.46 9.31
CA ASN A 112 7.78 -2.02 10.58
C ASN A 112 9.07 -1.20 10.37
N ALA A 113 9.96 -1.66 9.49
CA ALA A 113 11.16 -0.94 9.12
C ALA A 113 10.84 0.43 8.51
N LEU A 114 9.87 0.48 7.57
CA LEU A 114 9.42 1.73 6.97
C LEU A 114 8.83 2.69 8.00
N HIS A 115 8.00 2.18 8.92
CA HIS A 115 7.45 2.95 10.03
C HIS A 115 8.56 3.55 10.90
N GLN A 116 9.58 2.77 11.27
CA GLN A 116 10.73 3.26 12.03
C GLN A 116 11.49 4.36 11.29
N VAL A 117 11.77 4.20 9.99
CA VAL A 117 12.37 5.26 9.16
C VAL A 117 11.50 6.51 9.12
N HIS A 118 10.17 6.36 9.04
CA HIS A 118 9.26 7.49 9.03
C HIS A 118 9.34 8.31 10.32
N HIS A 119 9.44 7.64 11.47
CA HIS A 119 9.55 8.26 12.79
C HIS A 119 10.98 8.55 13.26
N GLY A 120 11.97 8.46 12.37
CA GLY A 120 13.37 8.80 12.66
C GLY A 120 14.13 7.76 13.49
N GLY A 121 13.57 6.57 13.66
CA GLY A 121 14.24 5.43 14.27
C GLY A 121 15.10 4.65 13.27
N THR A 122 15.96 3.79 13.81
CA THR A 122 16.75 2.84 13.03
C THR A 122 16.00 1.51 12.95
N PRO A 123 15.73 0.98 11.74
CA PRO A 123 15.11 -0.33 11.56
C PRO A 123 15.83 -1.42 12.37
N ALA A 124 15.13 -2.03 13.31
CA ALA A 124 15.58 -3.23 14.00
C ALA A 124 15.01 -4.49 13.31
N GLY A 125 15.88 -5.46 12.96
CA GLY A 125 15.49 -6.76 12.40
C GLY A 125 16.28 -7.18 11.17
N SER A 126 16.19 -8.46 10.79
CA SER A 126 16.76 -8.97 9.54
C SER A 126 15.75 -8.81 8.41
N LEU A 127 15.97 -7.83 7.54
CA LEU A 127 15.22 -7.69 6.29
C LEU A 127 15.83 -8.58 5.21
N SER A 128 15.04 -8.87 4.17
CA SER A 128 15.55 -9.38 2.89
C SER A 128 16.58 -8.38 2.35
N SER A 129 17.56 -8.86 1.57
CA SER A 129 18.65 -7.99 1.11
C SER A 129 18.16 -6.87 0.18
N GLY A 130 17.12 -7.15 -0.62
CA GLY A 130 16.41 -6.15 -1.41
C GLY A 130 15.74 -5.09 -0.54
N ASP A 131 14.91 -5.50 0.43
CA ASP A 131 14.19 -4.56 1.29
C ASP A 131 15.16 -3.73 2.13
N GLN A 132 16.25 -4.34 2.61
CA GLN A 132 17.31 -3.65 3.36
C GLN A 132 17.97 -2.56 2.50
N ALA A 133 18.25 -2.82 1.23
CA ALA A 133 18.85 -1.83 0.32
C ALA A 133 17.92 -0.61 0.14
N VAL A 134 16.61 -0.85 -0.03
CA VAL A 134 15.60 0.21 -0.12
C VAL A 134 15.51 1.03 1.16
N ILE A 135 15.44 0.35 2.31
CA ILE A 135 15.33 1.00 3.62
C ILE A 135 16.59 1.83 3.92
N ASN A 136 17.78 1.32 3.65
CA ASN A 136 19.03 2.07 3.80
C ASN A 136 19.04 3.31 2.91
N HIS A 137 18.53 3.22 1.68
CA HIS A 137 18.40 4.36 0.79
C HIS A 137 17.44 5.42 1.36
N LEU A 138 16.29 5.02 1.89
CA LEU A 138 15.33 5.92 2.53
C LEU A 138 15.89 6.64 3.75
N VAL A 139 16.69 5.95 4.58
CA VAL A 139 17.39 6.55 5.73
C VAL A 139 18.34 7.65 5.27
N LYS A 140 19.15 7.41 4.24
CA LYS A 140 20.06 8.41 3.67
C LYS A 140 19.32 9.64 3.15
N LEU A 141 18.22 9.44 2.42
CA LEU A 141 17.38 10.55 1.95
C LEU A 141 16.80 11.37 3.12
N LYS A 142 16.33 10.70 4.18
CA LYS A 142 15.84 11.36 5.41
C LYS A 142 16.92 12.18 6.10
N GLN A 143 18.17 11.76 6.02
CA GLN A 143 19.34 12.47 6.55
C GLN A 143 19.79 13.66 5.66
N GLY A 144 19.08 13.92 4.55
CA GLY A 144 19.37 15.02 3.64
C GLY A 144 20.44 14.71 2.60
N GLU A 145 20.83 13.43 2.43
CA GLU A 145 21.69 13.06 1.31
C GLU A 145 20.99 13.34 -0.03
N LYS A 146 21.80 13.66 -1.05
CA LYS A 146 21.27 13.88 -2.41
C LYS A 146 20.57 12.62 -2.91
N PRO A 147 19.44 12.75 -3.62
CA PRO A 147 18.78 11.60 -4.22
C PRO A 147 19.70 11.01 -5.28
N LYS A 148 20.06 9.74 -5.09
CA LYS A 148 20.90 8.96 -6.01
C LYS A 148 20.10 7.79 -6.57
N GLU A 149 20.67 7.10 -7.54
CA GLU A 149 20.13 5.84 -8.03
C GLU A 149 20.10 4.80 -6.90
N LEU A 150 19.03 4.02 -6.87
CA LEU A 150 18.86 2.92 -5.94
C LEU A 150 19.53 1.68 -6.53
N SER A 151 20.61 1.23 -5.90
CA SER A 151 21.25 -0.05 -6.23
C SER A 151 20.55 -1.18 -5.47
N LEU A 152 20.07 -2.18 -6.21
CA LEU A 152 19.42 -3.37 -5.67
C LEU A 152 20.30 -4.60 -5.88
N PRO A 153 20.30 -5.57 -4.95
CA PRO A 153 20.95 -6.86 -5.16
C PRO A 153 20.17 -7.73 -6.16
N ASP A 154 20.87 -8.52 -6.97
CA ASP A 154 20.26 -9.35 -8.03
C ASP A 154 19.43 -10.53 -7.50
N ALA A 155 19.78 -11.05 -6.32
CA ALA A 155 19.27 -12.34 -5.82
C ALA A 155 17.93 -12.24 -5.07
N ASP A 156 17.51 -11.03 -4.68
CA ASP A 156 16.42 -10.85 -3.72
C ASP A 156 15.69 -9.51 -3.98
N PRO A 157 14.67 -9.51 -4.86
CA PRO A 157 13.99 -8.28 -5.23
C PRO A 157 13.15 -7.75 -4.06
N PRO A 158 13.15 -6.43 -3.81
CA PRO A 158 12.36 -5.83 -2.75
C PRO A 158 10.85 -5.88 -3.03
N GLN A 159 10.07 -5.69 -1.97
CA GLN A 159 8.62 -5.52 -2.06
C GLN A 159 8.26 -4.30 -2.93
N VAL A 160 7.31 -4.47 -3.86
CA VAL A 160 6.89 -3.42 -4.81
C VAL A 160 6.41 -2.15 -4.09
N ALA A 161 5.74 -2.30 -2.95
CA ALA A 161 5.28 -1.16 -2.15
C ALA A 161 6.45 -0.33 -1.59
N LEU A 162 7.53 -0.98 -1.14
CA LEU A 162 8.74 -0.28 -0.68
C LEU A 162 9.43 0.45 -1.82
N LEU A 163 9.55 -0.20 -2.99
CA LEU A 163 10.08 0.45 -4.19
C LEU A 163 9.27 1.68 -4.58
N THR A 164 7.95 1.55 -4.56
CA THR A 164 7.02 2.64 -4.88
C THR A 164 7.20 3.82 -3.93
N TYR A 165 7.24 3.56 -2.62
CA TYR A 165 7.48 4.61 -1.63
C TYR A 165 8.87 5.25 -1.78
N ALA A 166 9.90 4.46 -2.05
CA ALA A 166 11.25 4.97 -2.30
C ALA A 166 11.32 5.87 -3.54
N ALA A 167 10.67 5.49 -4.63
CA ALA A 167 10.55 6.32 -5.83
C ALA A 167 9.81 7.64 -5.53
N GLN A 168 8.73 7.61 -4.73
CA GLN A 168 8.00 8.80 -4.31
C GLN A 168 8.86 9.74 -3.45
N ALA A 169 9.61 9.17 -2.50
CA ALA A 169 10.52 9.92 -1.63
C ALA A 169 11.67 10.57 -2.42
N ARG A 170 12.27 9.83 -3.35
CA ARG A 170 13.30 10.35 -4.28
C ARG A 170 12.74 11.46 -5.17
N PHE A 171 11.57 11.25 -5.76
CA PHE A 171 10.90 12.25 -6.58
C PHE A 171 10.65 13.53 -5.79
N ARG A 172 10.12 13.43 -4.56
CA ARG A 172 9.89 14.59 -3.69
C ARG A 172 11.18 15.31 -3.32
N ALA A 173 12.24 14.57 -2.96
CA ALA A 173 13.54 15.16 -2.64
C ALA A 173 14.13 15.91 -3.84
N ALA A 174 14.09 15.31 -5.03
CA ALA A 174 14.56 15.93 -6.27
C ALA A 174 13.69 17.14 -6.66
N TRP A 175 12.38 17.07 -6.46
CA TRP A 175 11.44 18.16 -6.70
C TRP A 175 11.72 19.41 -5.87
N ILE A 176 12.06 19.22 -4.58
CA ILE A 176 12.45 20.31 -3.68
C ILE A 176 13.80 20.91 -4.09
N GLN A 177 14.74 20.06 -4.52
CA GLN A 177 16.09 20.49 -4.93
C GLN A 177 16.16 21.07 -6.35
N GLY A 178 15.12 20.89 -7.17
CA GLY A 178 15.11 21.31 -8.57
C GLY A 178 15.96 20.44 -9.50
N ASP A 179 16.29 19.21 -9.10
CA ASP A 179 17.11 18.30 -9.91
C ASP A 179 16.30 17.69 -11.06
N ARG A 180 16.35 18.35 -12.23
CA ARG A 180 15.59 17.97 -13.43
C ARG A 180 15.84 16.53 -13.87
N GLU A 181 17.08 16.06 -13.80
CA GLU A 181 17.43 14.72 -14.28
C GLU A 181 16.84 13.66 -13.36
N THR A 182 17.04 13.80 -12.05
CA THR A 182 16.49 12.86 -11.07
C THR A 182 14.96 12.89 -11.07
N ILE A 183 14.32 14.07 -11.20
CA ILE A 183 12.85 14.17 -11.36
C ILE A 183 12.39 13.38 -12.59
N ARG A 184 13.06 13.53 -13.73
CA ARG A 184 12.71 12.83 -14.98
C ARG A 184 12.83 11.30 -14.82
N VAL A 185 13.95 10.82 -14.26
CA VAL A 185 14.17 9.38 -14.04
C VAL A 185 13.12 8.81 -13.08
N THR A 186 12.93 9.44 -11.93
CA THR A 186 11.96 8.96 -10.92
C THR A 186 10.51 9.09 -11.36
N ALA A 187 10.15 10.07 -12.19
CA ALA A 187 8.83 10.13 -12.84
C ALA A 187 8.59 8.91 -13.74
N GLY A 188 9.60 8.50 -14.50
CA GLY A 188 9.57 7.27 -15.30
C GLY A 188 9.37 6.02 -14.45
N GLU A 189 10.11 5.90 -13.35
CA GLU A 189 9.95 4.81 -12.38
C GLU A 189 8.53 4.77 -11.80
N LEU A 190 7.99 5.91 -11.34
CA LEU A 190 6.65 6.00 -10.76
C LEU A 190 5.56 5.61 -11.75
N ARG A 191 5.70 5.98 -13.03
CA ARG A 191 4.79 5.56 -14.10
C ARG A 191 4.77 4.04 -14.28
N LEU A 192 5.93 3.39 -14.18
CA LEU A 192 6.05 1.93 -14.30
C LEU A 192 5.54 1.18 -13.06
N LEU A 193 5.81 1.72 -11.87
CA LEU A 193 5.42 1.09 -10.60
C LEU A 193 3.93 1.27 -10.28
N MET A 194 3.30 2.35 -10.74
CA MET A 194 1.91 2.69 -10.39
C MET A 194 1.04 3.02 -11.61
N PRO A 195 0.99 2.20 -12.67
CA PRO A 195 0.43 2.59 -13.98
C PRO A 195 -1.06 2.99 -13.96
N LYS A 196 -1.81 2.61 -12.93
CA LYS A 196 -3.25 2.91 -12.79
C LYS A 196 -3.55 3.99 -11.73
N HIS A 197 -2.53 4.59 -11.13
CA HIS A 197 -2.72 5.58 -10.07
C HIS A 197 -3.26 6.91 -10.65
N PRO A 198 -4.22 7.59 -9.99
CA PRO A 198 -4.85 8.80 -10.52
C PRO A 198 -3.87 9.96 -10.79
N ASP A 199 -2.70 9.93 -10.14
CA ASP A 199 -1.66 10.94 -10.33
C ASP A 199 -0.71 10.67 -11.52
N VAL A 200 -0.77 9.49 -12.14
CA VAL A 200 0.08 9.13 -13.28
C VAL A 200 0.00 10.13 -14.42
N PRO A 201 -1.18 10.62 -14.85
CA PRO A 201 -1.25 11.64 -15.90
C PRO A 201 -0.43 12.90 -15.56
N GLY A 202 -0.39 13.30 -14.28
CA GLY A 202 0.41 14.43 -13.82
C GLY A 202 1.91 14.12 -13.86
N VAL A 203 2.31 12.92 -13.41
CA VAL A 203 3.70 12.44 -13.51
C VAL A 203 4.15 12.34 -14.97
N GLU A 204 3.28 11.91 -15.88
CA GLU A 204 3.55 11.86 -17.32
C GLU A 204 3.79 13.27 -17.89
N VAL A 205 3.02 14.28 -17.48
CA VAL A 205 3.29 15.68 -17.90
C VAL A 205 4.68 16.14 -17.46
N VAL A 206 5.08 15.85 -16.22
CA VAL A 206 6.43 16.18 -15.72
C VAL A 206 7.50 15.47 -16.54
N LEU A 207 7.32 14.16 -16.76
CA LEU A 207 8.26 13.33 -17.54
C LEU A 207 8.42 13.87 -18.97
N LEU A 208 7.32 14.17 -19.65
CA LEU A 208 7.32 14.68 -21.02
C LEU A 208 7.93 16.09 -21.10
N ALA A 209 7.61 16.96 -20.15
CA ALA A 209 8.14 18.32 -20.13
C ALA A 209 9.66 18.37 -19.94
N LEU A 210 10.19 17.49 -19.08
CA LEU A 210 11.61 17.38 -18.79
C LEU A 210 12.38 16.52 -19.80
N SER A 211 11.70 15.88 -20.75
CA SER A 211 12.33 15.07 -21.79
C SER A 211 12.64 15.93 -23.02
N PRO A 212 13.93 16.12 -23.39
CA PRO A 212 14.31 17.03 -24.47
C PRO A 212 13.87 16.55 -25.86
N SER A 213 13.73 15.23 -26.04
CA SER A 213 13.32 14.62 -27.32
C SER A 213 11.82 14.68 -27.61
N VAL A 214 11.00 15.11 -26.65
CA VAL A 214 9.54 15.14 -26.80
C VAL A 214 9.10 16.45 -27.46
N SER A 215 8.22 16.36 -28.46
CA SER A 215 7.68 17.53 -29.14
C SER A 215 6.70 18.31 -28.27
N ASN A 216 6.55 19.60 -28.57
CA ASN A 216 5.67 20.50 -27.84
C ASN A 216 4.19 20.12 -27.98
N GLU A 217 3.83 19.53 -29.11
CA GLU A 217 2.49 19.07 -29.45
C GLU A 217 2.08 17.90 -28.55
N VAL A 218 2.99 16.93 -28.34
CA VAL A 218 2.76 15.77 -27.45
C VAL A 218 2.61 16.22 -26.00
N LEU A 219 3.44 17.16 -25.55
CA LEU A 219 3.30 17.74 -24.21
C LEU A 219 1.94 18.45 -24.07
N ARG A 220 1.55 19.27 -25.05
CA ARG A 220 0.27 19.98 -25.04
C ARG A 220 -0.92 19.03 -25.00
N SER A 221 -0.91 17.95 -25.79
CA SER A 221 -2.00 16.97 -25.76
C SER A 221 -2.13 16.31 -24.39
N GLN A 222 -1.01 15.96 -23.75
CA GLN A 222 -1.03 15.35 -22.42
C GLN A 222 -1.56 16.32 -21.35
N ILE A 223 -1.17 17.60 -21.40
CA ILE A 223 -1.67 18.62 -20.46
C ILE A 223 -3.20 18.79 -20.57
N ASN A 224 -3.77 18.61 -21.76
CA ASN A 224 -5.22 18.70 -21.97
C ASN A 224 -6.01 17.51 -21.42
N VAL A 225 -5.35 16.37 -21.14
CA VAL A 225 -5.97 15.23 -20.47
C VAL A 225 -6.13 15.48 -18.97
N LEU A 226 -5.33 16.39 -18.39
CA LEU A 226 -5.44 16.72 -16.97
C LEU A 226 -6.74 17.47 -16.66
N PRO A 227 -7.45 17.09 -15.57
CA PRO A 227 -8.63 17.84 -15.13
C PRO A 227 -8.24 19.27 -14.78
N ARG A 228 -9.06 20.24 -15.23
CA ARG A 228 -8.85 21.65 -14.90
C ARG A 228 -9.06 21.89 -13.42
N GLY A 229 -8.21 22.70 -12.81
CA GLY A 229 -8.30 23.08 -11.40
C GLY A 229 -6.94 23.46 -10.82
N ALA A 230 -6.95 23.93 -9.57
CA ALA A 230 -5.76 24.46 -8.89
C ALA A 230 -4.56 23.49 -8.89
N ARG A 231 -4.81 22.18 -8.75
CA ARG A 231 -3.75 21.15 -8.76
C ARG A 231 -3.01 21.09 -10.10
N ARG A 232 -3.75 21.15 -11.22
CA ARG A 232 -3.17 21.21 -12.57
C ARG A 232 -2.35 22.48 -12.72
N ASP A 233 -2.88 23.61 -12.30
CA ASP A 233 -2.20 24.90 -12.51
C ASP A 233 -0.91 24.99 -11.70
N LEU A 234 -0.92 24.54 -10.43
CA LEU A 234 0.29 24.43 -9.59
C LEU A 234 1.36 23.52 -10.21
N LEU A 235 0.93 22.38 -10.77
CA LEU A 235 1.83 21.48 -11.49
C LEU A 235 2.47 22.20 -12.70
N LEU A 236 1.66 22.88 -13.51
CA LEU A 236 2.12 23.59 -14.69
C LEU A 236 3.07 24.75 -14.35
N TYR A 237 2.80 25.51 -13.29
CA TYR A 237 3.72 26.54 -12.79
C TYR A 237 5.07 25.95 -12.43
N LYS A 238 5.09 24.83 -11.68
CA LYS A 238 6.35 24.21 -11.30
C LYS A 238 7.09 23.58 -12.48
N VAL A 239 6.36 23.01 -13.44
CA VAL A 239 6.97 22.53 -14.69
C VAL A 239 7.57 23.67 -15.50
N MET A 240 6.95 24.85 -15.55
CA MET A 240 7.55 26.04 -16.19
C MET A 240 8.83 26.51 -15.49
N GLU A 241 8.90 26.42 -14.16
CA GLU A 241 10.11 26.71 -13.39
C GLU A 241 11.23 25.72 -13.72
N LEU A 242 10.90 24.43 -13.82
CA LEU A 242 11.87 23.36 -14.09
C LEU A 242 12.30 23.27 -15.57
N ALA A 243 11.41 23.62 -16.50
CA ALA A 243 11.62 23.57 -17.95
C ALA A 243 11.19 24.90 -18.62
N PRO A 244 11.94 26.00 -18.39
CA PRO A 244 11.58 27.32 -18.93
C PRO A 244 11.50 27.35 -20.45
N GLU A 245 12.22 26.48 -21.15
CA GLU A 245 12.14 26.30 -22.59
C GLU A 245 10.73 25.87 -23.09
N ARG A 246 9.90 25.28 -22.22
CA ARG A 246 8.52 24.87 -22.52
C ARG A 246 7.49 25.96 -22.20
N ALA A 247 7.92 27.09 -21.63
CA ALA A 247 7.02 28.15 -21.15
C ALA A 247 6.05 28.67 -22.22
N ALA A 248 6.47 28.78 -23.49
CA ALA A 248 5.64 29.26 -24.58
C ALA A 248 4.37 28.40 -24.82
N ILE A 249 4.43 27.10 -24.51
CA ILE A 249 3.28 26.19 -24.66
C ILE A 249 2.48 26.07 -23.38
N ILE A 250 3.11 26.16 -22.22
CA ILE A 250 2.44 25.99 -20.93
C ILE A 250 1.70 27.27 -20.53
N LYS A 251 2.31 28.45 -20.72
CA LYS A 251 1.74 29.75 -20.30
C LYS A 251 0.32 30.01 -20.85
N PRO A 252 0.00 29.72 -22.13
CA PRO A 252 -1.37 29.87 -22.64
C PRO A 252 -2.40 28.90 -22.04
N LEU A 253 -1.96 27.83 -21.37
CA LEU A 253 -2.81 26.79 -20.77
C LEU A 253 -3.12 27.04 -19.29
N LEU A 254 -2.42 27.98 -18.68
CA LEU A 254 -2.69 28.50 -17.35
C LEU A 254 -3.86 29.48 -17.42
N PRO A 255 -4.62 29.66 -16.33
CA PRO A 255 -5.64 30.70 -16.28
C PRO A 255 -5.00 32.05 -16.60
N ALA A 256 -5.58 32.78 -17.55
CA ALA A 256 -5.23 34.18 -17.76
C ALA A 256 -5.47 34.87 -16.42
N THR A 257 -4.42 35.40 -15.79
CA THR A 257 -4.55 36.18 -14.58
C THR A 257 -5.43 37.39 -14.87
N GLY A 258 -6.74 37.24 -14.61
CA GLY A 258 -7.57 38.35 -14.21
C GLY A 258 -7.10 38.77 -12.83
N ALA A 259 -6.69 40.03 -12.70
CA ALA A 259 -6.55 40.70 -11.42
C ALA A 259 -7.81 40.43 -10.58
N GLY A 260 -7.64 39.67 -9.50
CA GLY A 260 -8.69 39.33 -8.54
C GLY A 260 -8.03 39.11 -7.20
N LYS A 261 -8.39 39.98 -6.26
CA LYS A 261 -7.92 40.06 -4.87
C LYS A 261 -8.07 38.75 -4.11
#